data_AF-A0A0Q7VFA8-F1
#
_entry.id   AF-A0A0Q7VFA8-F1
#
_cell.length_a   1.000
_cell.length_b   1.000
_cell.length_c   1.000
_cell.angle_alpha   90.00
_cell.angle_beta   90.00
_cell.angle_gamma   90.00
#
_symmetry.space_group_name_H-M   'P 1'
#
loop_
_entity.id
_entity.type
_entity.pdbx_description
1 polymer ?
#
loop_
_entity_poly.entity_id
_entity_poly.type
_entity_poly.pdbx_seq_one_letter_code
_entity_poly.pdbx_strand_id
1 'polypeptide(L)'
;MATTTTRIQEIAGVSRGSVLHQFPSRDTLLVAAVQYLADRREGGLELDDDLVPVDDLDEAVTVMWSTFHGPLFRAALQLWVNAEHNPDLAAALRPAEGALGQRNRARIVRLFGERYASHEGFADLISLLHNAMRGVALTYAFAAHDPATDPHLPAWRRIARSMLGES
;
A
#
# COMPACT_ATOMS: atom_id res chain seq x y z
N MET A 1 -7.69 22.43 16.18
CA MET A 1 -7.87 22.50 14.72
C MET A 1 -6.63 23.16 14.12
N ALA A 2 -6.15 22.66 12.97
CA ALA A 2 -4.88 22.98 12.28
C ALA A 2 -3.65 22.13 12.66
N THR A 3 -3.69 20.84 12.31
CA THR A 3 -2.49 20.00 12.10
C THR A 3 -2.23 19.77 10.61
N THR A 4 -2.78 20.64 9.77
CA THR A 4 -2.80 20.51 8.31
C THR A 4 -1.76 21.42 7.69
N THR A 5 -1.01 20.88 6.72
CA THR A 5 -0.13 21.58 5.77
C THR A 5 1.38 21.42 6.02
N THR A 6 1.92 21.74 7.21
CA THR A 6 3.39 21.72 7.41
C THR A 6 4.00 20.32 7.34
N ARG A 7 3.34 19.31 7.93
CA ARG A 7 3.85 17.92 7.95
C ARG A 7 3.90 17.28 6.56
N ILE A 8 2.96 17.61 5.70
CA ILE A 8 2.87 17.08 4.33
C ILE A 8 3.95 17.70 3.43
N GLN A 9 4.32 18.96 3.69
CA GLN A 9 5.40 19.67 2.98
C GLN A 9 6.77 19.05 3.29
N GLU A 10 7.01 18.63 4.52
CA GLU A 10 8.25 17.92 4.92
C GLU A 10 8.35 16.53 4.28
N ILE A 11 7.24 15.78 4.20
CA ILE A 11 7.21 14.43 3.61
C ILE A 11 7.46 14.46 2.09
N ALA A 12 7.05 15.54 1.41
CA ALA A 12 7.16 15.64 -0.05
C ALA A 12 8.49 16.26 -0.53
N GLY A 13 9.29 16.90 0.35
CA GLY A 13 10.59 17.45 -0.02
C GLY A 13 10.57 18.58 -1.06
N VAL A 14 9.47 19.33 -1.18
CA VAL A 14 9.28 20.32 -2.26
C VAL A 14 9.30 21.76 -1.72
N SER A 15 10.20 22.59 -2.26
CA SER A 15 10.29 24.02 -1.94
C SER A 15 9.30 24.86 -2.76
N ARG A 16 8.87 25.97 -2.16
CA ARG A 16 7.74 26.85 -2.52
C ARG A 16 7.80 27.49 -3.92
N GLY A 17 8.92 27.37 -4.66
CA GLY A 17 9.23 28.26 -5.79
C GLY A 17 9.06 27.73 -7.22
N SER A 18 8.94 26.43 -7.48
CA SER A 18 9.11 25.90 -8.86
C SER A 18 7.90 25.18 -9.46
N VAL A 19 6.80 25.02 -8.72
CA VAL A 19 5.75 24.03 -9.05
C VAL A 19 4.41 24.66 -9.49
N LEU A 20 4.23 25.97 -9.26
CA LEU A 20 2.96 26.68 -9.46
C LEU A 20 2.55 26.90 -10.93
N HIS A 21 3.42 26.62 -11.91
CA HIS A 21 3.05 26.72 -13.33
C HIS A 21 2.60 25.38 -13.93
N GLN A 22 2.95 24.25 -13.29
CA GLN A 22 2.68 22.91 -13.81
C GLN A 22 1.47 22.25 -13.11
N PHE A 23 1.14 22.69 -11.89
CA PHE A 23 0.01 22.18 -11.11
C PHE A 23 -0.88 23.34 -10.63
N PRO A 24 -2.01 23.60 -11.28
CA PRO A 24 -2.86 24.77 -11.02
C PRO A 24 -3.56 24.74 -9.64
N SER A 25 -3.48 23.62 -8.91
CA SER A 25 -3.92 23.55 -7.50
C SER A 25 -3.02 22.65 -6.66
N ARG A 26 -3.04 22.88 -5.35
CA ARG A 26 -2.38 22.05 -4.33
C ARG A 26 -2.84 20.59 -4.40
N ASP A 27 -4.10 20.36 -4.76
CA ASP A 27 -4.68 19.02 -4.86
C ASP A 27 -4.14 18.30 -6.09
N THR A 28 -3.96 19.00 -7.22
CA THR A 28 -3.30 18.44 -8.41
C THR A 28 -1.84 18.11 -8.13
N LEU A 29 -1.15 18.89 -7.29
CA LEU A 29 0.20 18.58 -6.82
C LEU A 29 0.23 17.37 -5.88
N LEU A 30 -0.75 17.23 -4.97
CA LEU A 30 -0.83 16.03 -4.11
C LEU A 30 -1.11 14.79 -4.96
N VAL A 31 -2.00 14.87 -5.94
CA VAL A 31 -2.28 13.77 -6.88
C VAL A 31 -1.05 13.42 -7.69
N ALA A 32 -0.35 14.42 -8.24
CA ALA A 32 0.90 14.19 -8.96
C ALA A 32 1.99 13.63 -8.06
N ALA A 33 2.07 14.06 -6.80
CA ALA A 33 2.98 13.50 -5.81
C ALA A 33 2.59 12.06 -5.46
N VAL A 34 1.31 11.71 -5.43
CA VAL A 34 0.83 10.33 -5.22
C VAL A 34 1.12 9.45 -6.42
N GLN A 35 0.90 9.96 -7.63
CA GLN A 35 1.28 9.27 -8.86
C GLN A 35 2.79 9.05 -8.89
N TYR A 36 3.56 10.10 -8.64
CA TYR A 36 5.01 10.05 -8.53
C TYR A 36 5.49 9.13 -7.41
N LEU A 37 4.82 9.08 -6.26
CA LEU A 37 5.16 8.19 -5.15
C LEU A 37 4.67 6.76 -5.39
N ALA A 38 3.57 6.54 -6.11
CA ALA A 38 3.13 5.22 -6.56
C ALA A 38 4.10 4.66 -7.60
N ASP A 39 4.58 5.50 -8.52
CA ASP A 39 5.62 5.19 -9.49
C ASP A 39 6.99 5.04 -8.79
N ARG A 40 7.29 5.79 -7.72
CA ARG A 40 8.50 5.61 -6.88
C ARG A 40 8.38 4.54 -5.80
N ARG A 41 7.22 3.93 -5.57
CA ARG A 41 7.09 2.74 -4.70
C ARG A 41 7.69 1.49 -5.37
N GLU A 42 8.12 1.63 -6.63
CA GLU A 42 9.13 0.80 -7.29
C GLU A 42 10.57 1.02 -6.77
N GLY A 43 10.81 1.93 -5.82
CA GLY A 43 12.14 2.24 -5.28
C GLY A 43 12.35 1.89 -3.79
N GLY A 44 11.33 1.34 -3.11
CA GLY A 44 11.46 0.72 -1.78
C GLY A 44 11.49 -0.81 -1.84
N LEU A 45 11.12 -1.34 -3.01
CA LEU A 45 11.51 -2.61 -3.59
C LEU A 45 12.04 -2.20 -4.96
N GLU A 46 13.27 -1.67 -5.02
CA GLU A 46 13.95 -1.64 -6.30
C GLU A 46 13.91 -3.07 -6.85
N LEU A 47 13.43 -3.17 -8.09
CA LEU A 47 13.36 -4.35 -8.97
C LEU A 47 12.05 -5.16 -8.88
N ASP A 48 11.09 -4.75 -9.71
CA ASP A 48 9.97 -5.58 -10.19
C ASP A 48 10.45 -6.83 -10.96
N ASP A 49 11.75 -6.91 -11.29
CA ASP A 49 12.42 -8.06 -11.92
C ASP A 49 13.12 -9.01 -10.91
N ASP A 50 13.40 -8.58 -9.67
CA ASP A 50 14.10 -9.41 -8.65
C ASP A 50 13.16 -9.92 -7.55
N LEU A 51 11.84 -9.69 -7.66
CA LEU A 51 10.86 -10.36 -6.81
C LEU A 51 10.82 -11.85 -7.15
N VAL A 52 11.76 -12.58 -6.55
CA VAL A 52 11.77 -14.04 -6.57
C VAL A 52 10.53 -14.50 -5.81
N PRO A 53 9.69 -15.36 -6.40
CA PRO A 53 8.58 -15.98 -5.70
C PRO A 53 9.07 -16.57 -4.39
N VAL A 54 8.35 -16.31 -3.30
CA VAL A 54 8.71 -16.94 -2.04
C VAL A 54 8.21 -18.36 -2.07
N ASP A 55 9.10 -19.32 -1.89
CA ASP A 55 8.75 -20.75 -1.88
C ASP A 55 7.94 -21.14 -0.63
N ASP A 56 7.87 -20.24 0.36
CA ASP A 56 7.17 -20.41 1.63
C ASP A 56 5.97 -19.45 1.78
N LEU A 57 4.80 -20.01 2.09
CA LEU A 57 3.55 -19.26 2.25
C LEU A 57 3.62 -18.26 3.41
N ASP A 58 4.28 -18.62 4.52
CA ASP A 58 4.34 -17.77 5.71
C ASP A 58 5.22 -16.54 5.47
N GLU A 59 6.31 -16.71 4.73
CA GLU A 59 7.18 -15.64 4.29
C GLU A 59 6.45 -14.73 3.29
N ALA A 60 5.71 -15.27 2.31
CA ALA A 60 4.89 -14.48 1.40
C ALA A 60 3.87 -13.59 2.14
N VAL A 61 3.18 -14.14 3.17
CA VAL A 61 2.28 -13.38 4.05
C VAL A 61 3.03 -12.27 4.80
N THR A 62 4.24 -12.54 5.26
CA THR A 62 5.08 -11.58 6.00
C THR A 62 5.54 -10.42 5.11
N VAL A 63 5.99 -10.73 3.90
CA VAL A 63 6.38 -9.73 2.89
C VAL A 63 5.16 -8.88 2.53
N MET A 64 4.00 -9.48 2.31
CA MET A 64 2.75 -8.74 2.07
C MET A 64 2.45 -7.75 3.21
N TRP A 65 2.59 -8.17 4.47
CA TRP A 65 2.37 -7.30 5.63
C TRP A 65 3.34 -6.11 5.67
N SER A 66 4.61 -6.33 5.34
CA SER A 66 5.62 -5.26 5.32
C SER A 66 5.23 -4.09 4.40
N THR A 67 4.46 -4.34 3.33
CA THR A 67 4.03 -3.30 2.36
C THR A 67 3.06 -2.27 2.95
N PHE A 68 2.42 -2.57 4.08
CA PHE A 68 1.54 -1.66 4.80
C PHE A 68 2.30 -0.71 5.74
N HIS A 69 3.62 -0.79 5.76
CA HIS A 69 4.47 0.05 6.59
C HIS A 69 5.15 1.14 5.76
N GLY A 70 5.56 2.19 6.46
CA GLY A 70 6.35 3.27 5.89
C GLY A 70 5.57 4.57 5.62
N PRO A 71 6.30 5.62 5.23
CA PRO A 71 5.75 6.97 5.05
C PRO A 71 4.70 7.03 3.94
N LEU A 72 4.81 6.17 2.92
CA LEU A 72 3.91 6.21 1.76
C LEU A 72 2.52 5.63 2.05
N PHE A 73 2.42 4.52 2.79
CA PHE A 73 1.11 4.03 3.22
C PHE A 73 0.38 5.08 4.07
N ARG A 74 1.11 5.76 4.96
CA ARG A 74 0.56 6.87 5.76
C ARG A 74 0.13 8.06 4.91
N ALA A 75 0.91 8.42 3.88
CA ALA A 75 0.53 9.48 2.94
C ALA A 75 -0.75 9.10 2.19
N ALA A 76 -0.80 7.90 1.59
CA ALA A 76 -1.98 7.38 0.88
C ALA A 76 -3.23 7.37 1.76
N LEU A 77 -3.10 6.97 3.03
CA LEU A 77 -4.19 7.01 4.00
C LEU A 77 -4.72 8.43 4.22
N GLN A 78 -3.84 9.42 4.36
CA GLN A 78 -4.27 10.81 4.50
C GLN A 78 -5.04 11.27 3.27
N LEU A 79 -4.60 10.91 2.06
CA LEU A 79 -5.31 11.26 0.83
C LEU A 79 -6.70 10.64 0.77
N TRP A 80 -6.84 9.36 1.11
CA TRP A 80 -8.14 8.70 1.12
C TRP A 80 -9.12 9.35 2.10
N VAL A 81 -8.67 9.68 3.31
CA VAL A 81 -9.50 10.38 4.31
C VAL A 81 -9.89 11.79 3.84
N ASN A 82 -8.98 12.50 3.16
CA ASN A 82 -9.28 13.83 2.62
C ASN A 82 -10.20 13.78 1.39
N ALA A 83 -10.13 12.71 0.59
CA ALA A 83 -10.95 12.55 -0.61
C ALA A 83 -12.45 12.46 -0.31
N GLU A 84 -12.82 11.92 0.86
CA GLU A 84 -14.23 11.89 1.32
C GLU A 84 -14.88 13.28 1.32
N HIS A 85 -14.10 14.32 1.63
CA HIS A 85 -14.57 15.70 1.74
C HIS A 85 -14.20 16.57 0.54
N ASN A 86 -13.57 15.99 -0.50
CA ASN A 86 -13.09 16.71 -1.67
C ASN A 86 -13.39 15.90 -2.95
N PRO A 87 -14.53 16.18 -3.61
CA PRO A 87 -14.96 15.43 -4.80
C PRO A 87 -13.96 15.50 -5.97
N ASP A 88 -13.25 16.61 -6.14
CA ASP A 88 -12.26 16.78 -7.20
C ASP A 88 -11.02 15.90 -6.94
N LEU A 89 -10.58 15.84 -5.68
CA LEU A 89 -9.53 14.91 -5.24
C LEU A 89 -9.97 13.46 -5.42
N ALA A 90 -11.20 13.10 -5.03
CA ALA A 90 -11.73 11.76 -5.25
C ALA A 90 -11.77 11.39 -6.75
N ALA A 91 -12.21 12.33 -7.60
CA ALA A 91 -12.24 12.13 -9.04
C ALA A 91 -10.85 11.89 -9.63
N ALA A 92 -9.84 12.63 -9.16
CA ALA A 92 -8.46 12.50 -9.58
C ALA A 92 -7.77 11.23 -9.04
N LEU A 93 -8.13 10.77 -7.84
CA LEU A 93 -7.55 9.56 -7.24
C LEU A 93 -8.08 8.26 -7.84
N ARG A 94 -9.35 8.20 -8.26
CA ARG A 94 -9.99 6.96 -8.76
C ARG A 94 -9.17 6.24 -9.85
N PRO A 95 -8.69 6.90 -10.92
CA PRO A 95 -7.89 6.23 -11.94
C PRO A 95 -6.55 5.71 -11.40
N ALA A 96 -5.91 6.45 -10.50
CA ALA A 96 -4.64 6.07 -9.88
C ALA A 96 -4.80 4.83 -8.98
N GLU A 97 -5.86 4.77 -8.17
CA GLU A 97 -6.21 3.59 -7.38
C GLU A 97 -6.45 2.36 -8.24
N GLY A 98 -7.17 2.53 -9.35
CA GLY A 98 -7.42 1.44 -10.31
C GLY A 98 -6.14 0.88 -10.92
N ALA A 99 -5.22 1.76 -11.33
CA ALA A 99 -3.92 1.36 -11.87
C ALA A 99 -3.04 0.68 -10.80
N LEU A 100 -3.00 1.24 -9.59
CA LEU A 100 -2.23 0.70 -8.47
C LEU A 100 -2.77 -0.68 -8.05
N GLY A 101 -4.09 -0.86 -7.99
CA GLY A 101 -4.71 -2.14 -7.68
C GLY A 101 -4.35 -3.24 -8.68
N GLN A 102 -4.31 -2.92 -9.97
CA GLN A 102 -3.89 -3.86 -11.01
C GLN A 102 -2.41 -4.26 -10.86
N ARG A 103 -1.52 -3.28 -10.64
CA ARG A 103 -0.09 -3.54 -10.41
C ARG A 103 0.13 -4.38 -9.15
N ASN A 104 -0.54 -4.03 -8.05
CA ASN A 104 -0.47 -4.78 -6.80
C ASN A 104 -0.95 -6.23 -6.96
N ARG A 105 -2.01 -6.47 -7.72
CA ARG A 105 -2.50 -7.83 -7.95
C ARG A 105 -1.48 -8.68 -8.68
N ALA A 106 -0.85 -8.14 -9.74
CA ALA A 106 0.22 -8.84 -10.45
C ALA A 106 1.43 -9.15 -9.55
N ARG A 107 1.79 -8.21 -8.66
CA ARG A 107 2.85 -8.39 -7.67
C ARG A 107 2.53 -9.45 -6.64
N ILE A 108 1.31 -9.47 -6.12
CA ILE A 108 0.87 -10.46 -5.14
C ILE A 108 0.91 -11.87 -5.75
N VAL A 109 0.50 -12.02 -7.01
CA VAL A 109 0.62 -13.29 -7.74
C VAL A 109 2.08 -13.72 -7.85
N ARG A 110 2.99 -12.82 -8.22
CA ARG A 110 4.43 -13.13 -8.28
C ARG A 110 5.01 -13.49 -6.91
N LEU A 111 4.66 -12.73 -5.88
CA LEU A 111 5.14 -12.92 -4.51
C LEU A 111 4.78 -14.32 -4.00
N PHE A 112 3.51 -14.71 -4.10
CA PHE A 112 3.06 -16.02 -3.66
C PHE A 112 3.45 -17.14 -4.65
N GLY A 113 3.83 -16.81 -5.89
CA GLY A 113 4.17 -17.79 -6.90
C GLY A 113 2.98 -18.60 -7.43
N GLU A 114 3.20 -19.26 -8.57
CA GLU A 114 2.13 -19.94 -9.32
C GLU A 114 1.47 -21.07 -8.53
N ARG A 115 2.26 -21.77 -7.69
CA ARG A 115 1.78 -22.84 -6.80
C ARG A 115 0.56 -22.38 -5.98
N TYR A 116 0.66 -21.23 -5.32
CA TYR A 116 -0.42 -20.70 -4.49
C TYR A 116 -1.43 -19.89 -5.32
N ALA A 117 -0.97 -19.14 -6.31
CA ALA A 117 -1.83 -18.28 -7.13
C ALA A 117 -2.87 -19.06 -7.96
N SER A 118 -2.58 -20.31 -8.31
CA SER A 118 -3.49 -21.19 -9.04
C SER A 118 -4.64 -21.78 -8.19
N HIS A 119 -4.57 -21.67 -6.86
CA HIS A 119 -5.55 -22.25 -5.95
C HIS A 119 -6.88 -21.49 -5.98
N GLU A 120 -8.02 -22.19 -5.94
CA GLU A 120 -9.36 -21.55 -6.05
C GLU A 120 -9.63 -20.51 -4.95
N GLY A 121 -9.14 -20.77 -3.74
CA GLY A 121 -9.26 -19.86 -2.58
C GLY A 121 -8.27 -18.68 -2.56
N PHE A 122 -7.35 -18.58 -3.54
CA PHE A 122 -6.29 -17.57 -3.51
C PHE A 122 -6.84 -16.13 -3.56
N ALA A 123 -7.79 -15.87 -4.47
CA ALA A 123 -8.37 -14.54 -4.63
C ALA A 123 -9.08 -14.05 -3.35
N ASP A 124 -9.80 -14.95 -2.68
CA ASP A 124 -10.50 -14.67 -1.43
C ASP A 124 -9.50 -14.47 -0.27
N LEU A 125 -8.45 -15.29 -0.21
CA LEU A 125 -7.37 -15.14 0.77
C LEU A 125 -6.70 -13.77 0.65
N ILE A 126 -6.29 -13.38 -0.56
CA ILE A 126 -5.63 -12.10 -0.79
C ILE A 126 -6.55 -10.94 -0.42
N SER A 127 -7.82 -11.01 -0.79
CA SER A 127 -8.80 -9.99 -0.43
C SER A 127 -8.99 -9.88 1.09
N LEU A 128 -9.09 -11.01 1.78
CA LEU A 128 -9.20 -11.07 3.24
C LEU A 128 -7.96 -10.48 3.92
N LEU A 129 -6.77 -10.97 3.56
CA LEU A 129 -5.50 -10.52 4.14
C LEU A 129 -5.27 -9.04 3.90
N HIS A 130 -5.48 -8.56 2.67
CA HIS A 130 -5.30 -7.15 2.32
C HIS A 130 -6.20 -6.24 3.17
N ASN A 131 -7.48 -6.59 3.30
CA ASN A 131 -8.42 -5.81 4.09
C ASN A 131 -8.10 -5.84 5.59
N ALA A 132 -7.75 -7.01 6.13
CA ALA A 132 -7.38 -7.17 7.53
C ALA A 132 -6.09 -6.38 7.86
N MET A 133 -5.03 -6.56 7.06
CA MET A 133 -3.76 -5.86 7.20
C MET A 133 -3.95 -4.34 7.09
N ARG A 134 -4.69 -3.84 6.09
CA ARG A 134 -4.98 -2.41 5.98
C ARG A 134 -5.68 -1.86 7.22
N GLY A 135 -6.63 -2.63 7.77
CA GLY A 135 -7.33 -2.28 9.01
C GLY A 135 -6.38 -2.22 10.22
N VAL A 136 -5.51 -3.23 10.39
CA VAL A 136 -4.51 -3.25 11.47
C VAL A 136 -3.50 -2.10 11.30
N ALA A 137 -2.98 -1.88 10.10
CA ALA A 137 -2.02 -0.81 9.82
C ALA A 137 -2.58 0.59 10.11
N LEU A 138 -3.91 0.79 9.93
CA LEU A 138 -4.57 2.02 10.34
C LEU A 138 -4.47 2.26 11.86
N THR A 139 -4.56 1.20 12.67
CA THR A 139 -4.40 1.30 14.13
C THR A 139 -2.97 1.67 14.55
N TYR A 140 -1.98 1.42 13.70
CA TYR A 140 -0.59 1.82 13.92
C TYR A 140 -0.23 3.17 13.29
N ALA A 141 -1.18 3.86 12.67
CA ALA A 141 -0.94 5.18 12.08
C ALA A 141 -0.50 6.23 13.13
N PHE A 142 -0.88 6.04 14.40
CA PHE A 142 -0.54 6.91 15.53
C PHE A 142 0.48 6.33 16.51
N ALA A 143 0.87 5.05 16.36
CA ALA A 143 1.86 4.38 17.19
C ALA A 143 2.73 3.47 16.33
N ALA A 144 4.04 3.78 16.24
CA ALA A 144 4.96 2.97 15.44
C ALA A 144 5.01 1.53 15.97
N HIS A 145 4.89 0.57 15.07
CA HIS A 145 5.00 -0.85 15.35
C HIS A 145 6.05 -1.49 14.42
N ASP A 146 6.75 -2.49 14.92
CA ASP A 146 7.67 -3.28 14.10
C ASP A 146 6.87 -4.36 13.33
N PRO A 147 6.83 -4.30 11.98
CA PRO A 147 6.12 -5.27 11.17
C PRO A 147 6.54 -6.72 11.44
N ALA A 148 7.81 -6.95 11.78
CA ALA A 148 8.36 -8.30 11.94
C ALA A 148 7.88 -8.99 13.22
N THR A 149 7.48 -8.21 14.23
CA THR A 149 7.01 -8.71 15.53
C THR A 149 5.51 -8.59 15.71
N ASP A 150 4.77 -8.36 14.62
CA ASP A 150 3.35 -8.10 14.68
C ASP A 150 2.55 -9.29 15.25
N PRO A 151 1.72 -9.08 16.28
CA PRO A 151 0.99 -10.16 16.96
C PRO A 151 -0.05 -10.85 16.06
N HIS A 152 -0.43 -10.25 14.92
CA HIS A 152 -1.38 -10.81 13.97
C HIS A 152 -0.74 -11.74 12.94
N LEU A 153 0.59 -11.70 12.74
CA LEU A 153 1.29 -12.57 11.78
C LEU A 153 0.99 -14.06 11.99
N PRO A 154 1.04 -14.63 13.22
CA PRO A 154 0.70 -16.04 13.45
C PRO A 154 -0.74 -16.40 13.06
N ALA A 155 -1.67 -15.44 13.15
CA ALA A 155 -3.07 -15.67 12.76
C ALA A 155 -3.22 -15.64 11.24
N TRP A 156 -2.64 -14.65 10.55
CA TRP A 156 -2.70 -14.55 9.10
C TRP A 156 -2.05 -15.74 8.39
N ARG A 157 -0.89 -16.19 8.87
CA ARG A 157 -0.18 -17.38 8.37
C ARG A 157 -1.05 -18.64 8.47
N ARG A 158 -1.71 -18.84 9.62
CA ARG A 158 -2.64 -19.96 9.84
C ARG A 158 -3.87 -19.91 8.92
N ILE A 159 -4.42 -18.71 8.71
CA ILE A 159 -5.54 -18.52 7.78
C ILE A 159 -5.11 -18.86 6.36
N ALA A 160 -3.95 -18.37 5.91
CA ALA A 160 -3.40 -18.69 4.59
C ALA A 160 -3.25 -20.19 4.38
N ARG A 161 -2.58 -20.86 5.32
CA ARG A 161 -2.44 -22.32 5.36
C ARG A 161 -3.77 -23.07 5.29
N SER A 162 -4.74 -22.68 6.10
CA SER A 162 -6.06 -23.30 6.12
C SER A 162 -6.84 -23.10 4.81
N MET A 163 -6.72 -21.95 4.17
CA MET A 163 -7.46 -21.63 2.92
C MET A 163 -6.83 -22.26 1.69
N LEU A 164 -5.51 -22.52 1.70
CA LEU A 164 -4.77 -23.12 0.58
C LEU A 164 -4.46 -24.61 0.77
N GLY A 165 -4.96 -25.23 1.85
CA GLY A 165 -4.83 -26.66 2.10
C GLY A 165 -3.46 -27.13 2.58
N GLU A 166 -2.63 -26.24 3.12
CA GLU A 166 -1.32 -26.57 3.68
C GLU A 166 -1.42 -26.64 5.21
N SER A 167 -1.83 -27.79 5.75
CA SER A 167 -1.97 -28.00 7.22
C SER A 167 -0.68 -28.46 7.87
#